data_AF-B0KWF5-F1
#
_entry.id   AF-B0KWF5-F1
#
_cell.length_a   1.000
_cell.length_b   1.000
_cell.length_c   1.000
_cell.angle_alpha   90.00
_cell.angle_beta   90.00
_cell.angle_gamma   90.00
#
_symmetry.space_group_name_H-M   'P 1'
#
loop_
_entity.id
_entity.type
_entity.pdbx_description
1 polymer ?
#
loop_
_entity_poly.entity_id
_entity_poly.type
_entity_poly.pdbx_seq_one_letter_code
_entity_poly.pdbx_strand_id
1 'polypeptide(L)'
;MAGGMSCEFLQQINSMVDFLEVVHMIYQLHTRIRGSLRACIWAELQRRMAMPEPEWTALGPELSGLDSKLLLDLPIQLMDRLSNESIMLVVELVQRAPEQLLALTPLHQAALAERALQNLAPKETAVSGEVLETLGPLVGFLGIESTRRIPLQILLSHLSQLQGYCLGETFATELGWLLLQEPVLGKPELWSQDQVEQAGRLLFTLSTEAISLIPREALGPETLERLLEKQQSWEQSRFGQLCRGPQLAAKKAALVAGVVRPAAEDLPEPVPNCADVRGTFPAAWSATQIAEMELSDFEDCLTLFAGDPGLGPEELRAAMGKAKQLWGPPRGFRPEQILQLGRLLIGLGDRELQELILVDWGVLSTLGQIDGWSSTQLRVVVSSFLRQSGRHVSHLDFIHLTALGYTLCGLRPEELQHISSWEFSQAALFLGTLHLQCSEEQLEVLAHLLVLPGGFGPISNWGPEIFTEIGTIAAGIPDLALSALLRGQIQGLTPLAISVIPPPKFVVVFSPTQLSSLTSAQAMSVTPEQMAFLSPEQRQAVAWAQHEGKESPEQQGRSTAWGLWDWSQPSWSLVLTISFLDHLL
;
A
#
# COMPACT_ATOMS: atom_id res chain seq x y z
N MET A 1 -3.72 -25.68 5.17
CA MET A 1 -4.37 -25.03 4.01
C MET A 1 -5.80 -24.64 4.41
N ALA A 2 -6.04 -23.41 4.88
CA ALA A 2 -7.40 -22.84 4.92
C ALA A 2 -7.91 -22.47 3.51
N GLY A 3 -7.05 -22.57 2.49
CA GLY A 3 -7.35 -22.22 1.11
C GLY A 3 -8.31 -23.15 0.35
N GLY A 4 -8.84 -24.20 1.00
CA GLY A 4 -9.83 -25.12 0.42
C GLY A 4 -11.25 -24.98 0.98
N MET A 5 -11.47 -24.11 1.97
CA MET A 5 -12.82 -23.87 2.52
C MET A 5 -13.52 -22.80 1.70
N SER A 6 -14.53 -23.20 0.94
CA SER A 6 -15.39 -22.29 0.18
C SER A 6 -16.61 -21.85 1.01
N CYS A 7 -17.25 -20.77 0.58
CA CYS A 7 -18.54 -20.38 1.16
C CYS A 7 -19.60 -21.48 0.99
N GLU A 8 -19.55 -22.24 -0.11
CA GLU A 8 -20.45 -23.39 -0.33
C GLU A 8 -20.24 -24.49 0.71
N PHE A 9 -18.98 -24.79 1.06
CA PHE A 9 -18.66 -25.73 2.12
C PHE A 9 -19.20 -25.26 3.48
N LEU A 10 -19.03 -23.96 3.81
CA LEU A 10 -19.62 -23.38 5.02
C LEU A 10 -21.15 -23.45 5.03
N GLN A 11 -21.80 -23.19 3.88
CA GLN A 11 -23.26 -23.27 3.75
C GLN A 11 -23.78 -24.70 3.89
N GLN A 12 -23.00 -25.73 3.50
CA GLN A 12 -23.34 -27.12 3.76
C GLN A 12 -23.26 -27.44 5.28
N ILE A 13 -22.23 -26.93 5.95
CA ILE A 13 -22.04 -27.04 7.41
C ILE A 13 -23.06 -26.24 8.20
N ASN A 14 -23.65 -25.21 7.59
CA ASN A 14 -24.66 -24.37 8.22
C ASN A 14 -25.92 -25.13 8.68
N SER A 15 -26.10 -26.39 8.29
CA SER A 15 -27.18 -27.24 8.82
C SER A 15 -26.84 -27.91 10.16
N MET A 16 -25.61 -27.78 10.67
CA MET A 16 -25.14 -28.45 11.89
C MET A 16 -25.21 -27.55 13.13
N VAL A 17 -25.39 -28.18 14.30
CA VAL A 17 -25.45 -27.55 15.64
C VAL A 17 -24.12 -26.85 15.98
N ASP A 18 -23.00 -27.33 15.46
CA ASP A 18 -21.64 -26.93 15.84
C ASP A 18 -21.05 -25.80 14.97
N PHE A 19 -21.87 -25.02 14.26
CA PHE A 19 -21.40 -23.97 13.34
C PHE A 19 -20.43 -22.96 13.99
N LEU A 20 -20.72 -22.53 15.22
CA LEU A 20 -19.83 -21.60 15.93
C LEU A 20 -18.50 -22.23 16.32
N GLU A 21 -18.48 -23.53 16.61
CA GLU A 21 -17.22 -24.25 16.87
C GLU A 21 -16.37 -24.32 15.59
N VAL A 22 -17.00 -24.54 14.43
CA VAL A 22 -16.32 -24.50 13.13
C VAL A 22 -15.78 -23.11 12.82
N VAL A 23 -16.58 -22.05 13.02
CA VAL A 23 -16.11 -20.67 12.84
C VAL A 23 -14.96 -20.37 13.79
N HIS A 24 -15.06 -20.77 15.07
CA HIS A 24 -13.98 -20.63 16.04
C HIS A 24 -12.71 -21.34 15.56
N MET A 25 -12.80 -22.60 15.13
CA MET A 25 -11.66 -23.35 14.58
C MET A 25 -11.02 -22.65 13.37
N ILE A 26 -11.83 -22.07 12.47
CA ILE A 26 -11.32 -21.32 11.31
C ILE A 26 -10.51 -20.10 11.76
N TYR A 27 -10.99 -19.36 12.76
CA TYR A 27 -10.30 -18.19 13.33
C TYR A 27 -9.09 -18.54 14.21
N GLN A 28 -8.97 -19.80 14.66
CA GLN A 28 -7.78 -20.32 15.32
C GLN A 28 -6.67 -20.75 14.34
N LEU A 29 -6.95 -20.83 13.04
CA LEU A 29 -5.92 -21.15 12.04
C LEU A 29 -4.91 -19.99 11.93
N HIS A 30 -3.63 -20.34 11.76
CA HIS A 30 -2.54 -19.39 11.56
C HIS A 30 -2.61 -18.67 10.20
N THR A 31 -3.41 -19.19 9.27
CA THR A 31 -3.59 -18.62 7.93
C THR A 31 -4.68 -17.57 7.94
N ARG A 32 -4.40 -16.42 7.33
CA ARG A 32 -5.38 -15.34 7.16
C ARG A 32 -6.62 -15.84 6.40
N ILE A 33 -7.79 -15.55 6.93
CA ILE A 33 -9.07 -15.86 6.30
C ILE A 33 -9.24 -14.96 5.07
N ARG A 34 -9.58 -15.55 3.92
CA ARG A 34 -9.85 -14.79 2.69
C ARG A 34 -11.05 -13.87 2.90
N GLY A 35 -11.04 -12.67 2.30
CA GLY A 35 -12.12 -11.70 2.43
C GLY A 35 -13.50 -12.25 2.02
N SER A 36 -13.55 -13.05 0.95
CA SER A 36 -14.77 -13.75 0.51
C SER A 36 -15.31 -14.72 1.56
N LEU A 37 -14.44 -15.49 2.22
CA LEU A 37 -14.83 -16.42 3.27
C LEU A 37 -15.30 -15.68 4.53
N ARG A 38 -14.61 -14.60 4.92
CA ARG A 38 -15.02 -13.72 6.02
C ARG A 38 -16.42 -13.13 5.78
N ALA A 39 -16.66 -12.58 4.59
CA ALA A 39 -17.96 -12.04 4.22
C ALA A 39 -19.06 -13.11 4.28
N CYS A 40 -18.75 -14.33 3.85
CA CYS A 40 -19.67 -15.47 3.93
C CYS A 40 -20.00 -15.85 5.39
N ILE A 41 -19.00 -15.94 6.27
CA ILE A 41 -19.18 -16.24 7.70
C ILE A 41 -20.15 -15.24 8.33
N TRP A 42 -19.94 -13.94 8.10
CA TRP A 42 -20.80 -12.91 8.65
C TRP A 42 -22.20 -12.87 8.04
N ALA A 43 -22.32 -13.11 6.74
CA ALA A 43 -23.63 -13.24 6.10
C ALA A 43 -24.44 -14.40 6.71
N GLU A 44 -23.78 -15.51 7.05
CA GLU A 44 -24.46 -16.65 7.65
C GLU A 44 -24.79 -16.43 9.13
N LEU A 45 -23.89 -15.83 9.90
CA LEU A 45 -24.18 -15.37 11.27
C LEU A 45 -25.39 -14.43 11.30
N GLN A 46 -25.47 -13.47 10.37
CA GLN A 46 -26.60 -12.56 10.24
C GLN A 46 -27.92 -13.27 9.91
N ARG A 47 -27.90 -14.24 8.98
CA ARG A 47 -29.10 -15.04 8.67
C ARG A 47 -29.60 -15.78 9.90
N ARG A 48 -28.70 -16.42 10.65
CA ARG A 48 -29.03 -17.14 11.88
C ARG A 48 -29.65 -16.22 12.94
N MET A 49 -29.08 -15.02 13.14
CA MET A 49 -29.63 -14.03 14.06
C MET A 49 -31.03 -13.53 13.67
N ALA A 50 -31.41 -13.65 12.40
CA ALA A 50 -32.74 -13.26 11.91
C ALA A 50 -33.79 -14.38 12.03
N MET A 51 -33.42 -15.60 12.43
CA MET A 51 -34.34 -16.72 12.60
C MET A 51 -35.12 -16.60 13.92
N PRO A 52 -36.44 -16.84 13.93
CA PRO A 52 -37.24 -16.81 15.15
C PRO A 52 -36.90 -17.99 16.09
N GLU A 53 -36.80 -17.71 17.40
CA GLU A 53 -36.62 -18.70 18.49
C GLU A 53 -37.54 -19.93 18.34
N PRO A 54 -37.03 -21.17 18.55
CA PRO A 54 -36.30 -21.54 19.77
C PRO A 54 -34.92 -22.21 19.55
N GLU A 55 -34.29 -22.05 18.38
CA GLU A 55 -33.07 -22.80 18.03
C GLU A 55 -31.74 -22.19 18.51
N TRP A 56 -31.70 -20.92 18.95
CA TRP A 56 -30.44 -20.25 19.31
C TRP A 56 -30.55 -19.29 20.49
N THR A 57 -30.31 -19.80 21.71
CA THR A 57 -30.20 -19.01 22.95
C THR A 57 -28.76 -18.56 23.29
N ALA A 58 -27.76 -19.02 22.53
CA ALA A 58 -26.33 -18.83 22.86
C ALA A 58 -25.69 -17.54 22.33
N LEU A 59 -26.19 -16.98 21.22
CA LEU A 59 -25.79 -15.66 20.71
C LEU A 59 -26.96 -14.71 20.89
N GLY A 60 -27.01 -14.03 22.03
CA GLY A 60 -27.95 -12.92 22.24
C GLY A 60 -27.72 -11.78 21.25
N PRO A 61 -28.58 -10.74 21.24
CA PRO A 61 -28.47 -9.60 20.33
C PRO A 61 -27.15 -8.83 20.42
N GLU A 62 -26.39 -9.03 21.49
CA GLU A 62 -25.16 -8.30 21.84
C GLU A 62 -23.85 -8.99 21.39
N LEU A 63 -23.92 -10.07 20.60
CA LEU A 63 -22.76 -10.83 20.07
C LEU A 63 -21.77 -11.32 21.15
N SER A 64 -22.21 -11.42 22.41
CA SER A 64 -21.40 -11.85 23.55
C SER A 64 -20.95 -13.31 23.40
N GLY A 65 -19.70 -13.61 23.79
CA GLY A 65 -19.15 -14.97 23.78
C GLY A 65 -18.47 -15.42 22.48
N LEU A 66 -18.39 -14.54 21.47
CA LEU A 66 -17.60 -14.78 20.26
C LEU A 66 -16.09 -14.59 20.50
N ASP A 67 -15.28 -15.28 19.70
CA ASP A 67 -13.82 -15.13 19.70
C ASP A 67 -13.41 -13.69 19.36
N SER A 68 -12.42 -13.14 20.08
CA SER A 68 -11.97 -11.76 19.89
C SER A 68 -11.46 -11.48 18.47
N LYS A 69 -10.89 -12.46 17.76
CA LYS A 69 -10.45 -12.28 16.37
C LYS A 69 -11.62 -12.22 15.41
N LEU A 70 -12.69 -12.97 15.69
CA LEU A 70 -13.93 -12.86 14.93
C LEU A 70 -14.56 -11.50 15.16
N LEU A 71 -14.63 -11.03 16.42
CA LEU A 71 -15.15 -9.70 16.76
C LEU A 71 -14.34 -8.56 16.12
N LEU A 72 -13.02 -8.71 15.99
CA LEU A 72 -12.17 -7.75 15.28
C LEU A 72 -12.51 -7.65 13.78
N ASP A 73 -12.95 -8.76 13.18
CA ASP A 73 -13.38 -8.86 11.78
C ASP A 73 -14.87 -8.51 11.58
N LEU A 74 -15.55 -7.97 12.60
CA LEU A 74 -16.97 -7.61 12.55
C LEU A 74 -17.25 -6.54 11.49
N PRO A 75 -18.32 -6.69 10.67
CA PRO A 75 -18.70 -5.67 9.72
C PRO A 75 -19.02 -4.35 10.38
N ILE A 76 -18.61 -3.24 9.77
CA ILE A 76 -18.81 -1.88 10.32
C ILE A 76 -20.27 -1.64 10.74
N GLN A 77 -21.22 -2.13 9.95
CA GLN A 77 -22.66 -1.94 10.20
C GLN A 77 -23.17 -2.65 11.46
N LEU A 78 -22.47 -3.67 11.95
CA LEU A 78 -22.82 -4.42 13.15
C LEU A 78 -22.10 -3.93 14.39
N MET A 79 -21.18 -2.97 14.25
CA MET A 79 -20.30 -2.55 15.34
C MET A 79 -21.04 -1.89 16.51
N ASP A 80 -22.20 -1.29 16.25
CA ASP A 80 -23.10 -0.76 17.29
C ASP A 80 -23.76 -1.86 18.13
N ARG A 81 -23.76 -3.11 17.65
CA ARG A 81 -24.29 -4.27 18.39
C ARG A 81 -23.29 -4.88 19.38
N LEU A 82 -22.04 -4.44 19.37
CA LEU A 82 -21.05 -4.90 20.35
C LEU A 82 -21.43 -4.40 21.74
N SER A 83 -21.54 -5.32 22.70
CA SER A 83 -21.60 -4.95 24.12
C SER A 83 -20.31 -4.26 24.58
N ASN A 84 -20.41 -3.55 25.70
CA ASN A 84 -19.28 -2.89 26.34
C ASN A 84 -18.18 -3.88 26.76
N GLU A 85 -18.53 -5.12 27.09
CA GLU A 85 -17.57 -6.18 27.40
C GLU A 85 -16.86 -6.69 26.14
N SER A 86 -17.63 -6.97 25.08
CA SER A 86 -17.09 -7.46 23.80
C SER A 86 -16.13 -6.46 23.15
N ILE A 87 -16.43 -5.15 23.18
CA ILE A 87 -15.51 -4.14 22.66
C ILE A 87 -14.21 -4.09 23.47
N MET A 88 -14.26 -4.27 24.79
CA MET A 88 -13.04 -4.28 25.62
C MET A 88 -12.17 -5.51 25.35
N LEU A 89 -12.77 -6.67 25.06
CA LEU A 89 -12.01 -7.85 24.59
C LEU A 89 -11.26 -7.56 23.27
N VAL A 90 -11.88 -6.81 22.35
CA VAL A 90 -11.23 -6.38 21.11
C VAL A 90 -10.11 -5.38 21.39
N VAL A 91 -10.33 -4.41 22.30
CA VAL A 91 -9.28 -3.45 22.73
C VAL A 91 -8.08 -4.20 23.32
N GLU A 92 -8.30 -5.16 24.22
CA GLU A 92 -7.22 -5.98 24.79
C GLU A 92 -6.47 -6.79 23.73
N LEU A 93 -7.20 -7.36 22.75
CA LEU A 93 -6.58 -8.07 21.64
C LEU A 93 -5.68 -7.14 20.82
N VAL A 94 -6.16 -5.93 20.50
CA VAL A 94 -5.40 -4.95 19.72
C VAL A 94 -4.18 -4.45 20.49
N GLN A 95 -4.27 -4.25 21.81
CA GLN A 95 -3.10 -3.92 22.62
C GLN A 95 -2.04 -5.02 22.61
N ARG A 96 -2.46 -6.30 22.68
CA ARG A 96 -1.53 -7.45 22.68
C ARG A 96 -0.97 -7.76 21.30
N ALA A 97 -1.73 -7.51 20.23
CA ALA A 97 -1.40 -7.88 18.86
C ALA A 97 -1.86 -6.79 17.86
N PRO A 98 -1.22 -5.61 17.85
CA PRO A 98 -1.66 -4.46 17.08
C PRO A 98 -1.57 -4.67 15.55
N GLU A 99 -0.76 -5.62 15.08
CA GLU A 99 -0.74 -6.03 13.68
C GLU A 99 -2.10 -6.53 13.16
N GLN A 100 -2.97 -7.04 14.04
CA GLN A 100 -4.30 -7.49 13.64
C GLN A 100 -5.22 -6.31 13.31
N LEU A 101 -5.05 -5.16 13.98
CA LEU A 101 -5.74 -3.92 13.62
C LEU A 101 -5.31 -3.43 12.23
N LEU A 102 -4.01 -3.50 11.93
CA LEU A 102 -3.45 -3.08 10.64
C LEU A 102 -3.88 -3.97 9.47
N ALA A 103 -4.40 -5.16 9.77
CA ALA A 103 -4.98 -6.06 8.78
C ALA A 103 -6.36 -5.60 8.28
N LEU A 104 -7.03 -4.69 8.99
CA LEU A 104 -8.35 -4.14 8.63
C LEU A 104 -8.23 -2.99 7.63
N THR A 105 -9.35 -2.58 7.03
CA THR A 105 -9.36 -1.39 6.15
C THR A 105 -9.35 -0.10 6.99
N PRO A 106 -8.88 1.04 6.43
CA PRO A 106 -8.84 2.31 7.16
C PRO A 106 -10.18 2.71 7.80
N LEU A 107 -11.29 2.46 7.10
CA LEU A 107 -12.63 2.74 7.61
C LEU A 107 -12.98 1.85 8.82
N HIS A 108 -12.64 0.56 8.78
CA HIS A 108 -12.84 -0.33 9.92
C HIS A 108 -12.00 0.07 11.13
N GLN A 109 -10.75 0.47 10.90
CA GLN A 109 -9.85 0.91 11.97
C GLN A 109 -10.42 2.14 12.69
N ALA A 110 -10.85 3.14 11.91
CA ALA A 110 -11.47 4.35 12.44
C ALA A 110 -12.79 4.04 13.17
N ALA A 111 -13.64 3.21 12.56
CA ALA A 111 -14.90 2.80 13.15
C ALA A 111 -14.67 2.12 14.52
N LEU A 112 -13.74 1.16 14.58
CA LEU A 112 -13.41 0.45 15.81
C LEU A 112 -12.84 1.38 16.89
N ALA A 113 -11.94 2.30 16.50
CA ALA A 113 -11.38 3.28 17.40
C ALA A 113 -12.46 4.21 18.00
N GLU A 114 -13.39 4.68 17.16
CA GLU A 114 -14.52 5.50 17.59
C GLU A 114 -15.49 4.73 18.50
N ARG A 115 -15.77 3.46 18.22
CA ARG A 115 -16.63 2.63 19.07
C ARG A 115 -15.98 2.37 20.43
N ALA A 116 -14.68 2.06 20.44
CA ALA A 116 -13.91 1.85 21.67
C ALA A 116 -13.85 3.14 22.52
N LEU A 117 -13.61 4.30 21.90
CA LEU A 117 -13.61 5.57 22.61
C LEU A 117 -15.00 5.89 23.20
N GLN A 118 -16.08 5.65 22.45
CA GLN A 118 -17.44 5.87 22.96
C GLN A 118 -17.78 4.97 24.16
N ASN A 119 -17.17 3.78 24.25
CA ASN A 119 -17.32 2.88 25.40
C ASN A 119 -16.60 3.40 26.65
N LEU A 120 -15.43 4.02 26.46
CA LEU A 120 -14.56 4.48 27.56
C LEU A 120 -14.84 5.91 28.03
N ALA A 121 -15.28 6.78 27.12
CA ALA A 121 -15.50 8.21 27.37
C ALA A 121 -16.75 8.73 26.62
N PRO A 122 -17.76 9.25 27.34
CA PRO A 122 -18.94 9.86 26.72
C PRO A 122 -18.56 10.97 25.74
N LYS A 123 -19.33 11.15 24.66
CA LYS A 123 -19.01 12.04 23.51
C LYS A 123 -18.62 13.49 23.88
N GLU A 124 -19.13 14.01 24.99
CA GLU A 124 -18.94 15.41 25.41
C GLU A 124 -17.77 15.58 26.41
N THR A 125 -17.18 14.48 26.88
CA THR A 125 -16.13 14.49 27.88
C THR A 125 -14.75 14.59 27.25
N ALA A 126 -13.85 15.34 27.90
CA ALA A 126 -12.43 15.35 27.53
C ALA A 126 -11.83 13.95 27.73
N VAL A 127 -10.95 13.56 26.80
CA VAL A 127 -10.30 12.24 26.84
C VAL A 127 -9.15 12.27 27.84
N SER A 128 -9.22 11.46 28.89
CA SER A 128 -8.16 11.39 29.91
C SER A 128 -6.96 10.56 29.44
N GLY A 129 -5.82 10.71 30.12
CA GLY A 129 -4.62 9.90 29.84
C GLY A 129 -4.89 8.39 30.01
N GLU A 130 -5.62 8.00 31.06
CA GLU A 130 -6.01 6.60 31.29
C GLU A 130 -6.83 6.02 30.14
N VAL A 131 -7.71 6.83 29.52
CA VAL A 131 -8.47 6.41 28.34
C VAL A 131 -7.56 6.24 27.13
N LEU A 132 -6.56 7.10 26.92
CA LEU A 132 -5.59 6.95 25.84
C LEU A 132 -4.71 5.71 26.03
N GLU A 133 -4.23 5.46 27.23
CA GLU A 133 -3.47 4.26 27.58
C GLU A 133 -4.30 2.99 27.34
N THR A 134 -5.59 3.03 27.71
CA THR A 134 -6.53 1.93 27.49
C THR A 134 -6.85 1.73 26.02
N LEU A 135 -6.97 2.80 25.21
CA LEU A 135 -7.16 2.65 23.76
C LEU A 135 -5.90 2.12 23.06
N GLY A 136 -4.73 2.50 23.57
CA GLY A 136 -3.45 2.08 23.02
C GLY A 136 -3.33 2.41 21.52
N PRO A 137 -2.98 1.44 20.66
CA PRO A 137 -2.82 1.65 19.22
C PRO A 137 -4.07 2.20 18.49
N LEU A 138 -5.27 2.03 19.04
CA LEU A 138 -6.51 2.57 18.45
C LEU A 138 -6.52 4.09 18.43
N VAL A 139 -5.76 4.75 19.31
CA VAL A 139 -5.66 6.22 19.35
C VAL A 139 -5.25 6.77 17.97
N GLY A 140 -4.35 6.08 17.26
CA GLY A 140 -3.86 6.49 15.95
C GLY A 140 -4.92 6.52 14.84
N PHE A 141 -6.15 6.08 15.11
CA PHE A 141 -7.24 6.02 14.14
C PHE A 141 -8.49 6.80 14.58
N LEU A 142 -8.38 7.63 15.61
CA LEU A 142 -9.48 8.51 16.03
C LEU A 142 -9.78 9.56 14.95
N GLY A 143 -11.06 9.90 14.80
CA GLY A 143 -11.50 10.99 13.94
C GLY A 143 -11.14 12.36 14.49
N ILE A 144 -11.35 13.40 13.68
CA ILE A 144 -10.99 14.79 13.97
C ILE A 144 -11.60 15.27 15.30
N GLU A 145 -12.93 15.15 15.44
CA GLU A 145 -13.66 15.62 16.62
C GLU A 145 -13.23 14.90 17.91
N SER A 146 -13.02 13.58 17.81
CA SER A 146 -12.55 12.76 18.93
C SER A 146 -11.11 13.11 19.33
N THR A 147 -10.25 13.40 18.36
CA THR A 147 -8.86 13.82 18.58
C THR A 147 -8.79 15.18 19.28
N ARG A 148 -9.64 16.13 18.89
CA ARG A 148 -9.71 17.48 19.51
C ARG A 148 -10.20 17.47 20.96
N ARG A 149 -10.84 16.39 21.42
CA ARG A 149 -11.24 16.21 22.81
C ARG A 149 -10.07 15.83 23.72
N ILE A 150 -8.89 15.53 23.17
CA ILE A 150 -7.69 15.23 23.95
C ILE A 150 -7.07 16.56 24.44
N PRO A 151 -6.99 16.81 25.75
CA PRO A 151 -6.34 18.00 26.27
C PRO A 151 -4.86 18.06 25.85
N LEU A 152 -4.38 19.23 25.43
CA LEU A 152 -3.03 19.42 24.90
C LEU A 152 -1.91 18.95 25.84
N GLN A 153 -2.08 19.13 27.16
CA GLN A 153 -1.10 18.67 28.15
C GLN A 153 -1.03 17.14 28.25
N ILE A 154 -2.17 16.47 28.07
CA ILE A 154 -2.23 15.01 28.01
C ILE A 154 -1.58 14.55 26.70
N LEU A 155 -1.88 15.21 25.57
CA LEU A 155 -1.25 14.90 24.29
C LEU A 155 0.28 15.00 24.37
N LEU A 156 0.79 16.09 24.96
CA LEU A 156 2.23 16.33 25.13
C LEU A 156 2.92 15.20 25.91
N SER A 157 2.29 14.70 26.99
CA SER A 157 2.84 13.61 27.78
C SER A 157 2.78 12.24 27.07
N HIS A 158 1.95 12.10 26.03
CA HIS A 158 1.75 10.84 25.28
C HIS A 158 2.47 10.80 23.93
N LEU A 159 3.19 11.85 23.51
CA LEU A 159 3.89 11.89 22.22
C LEU A 159 4.86 10.70 22.05
N SER A 160 5.57 10.32 23.10
CA SER A 160 6.51 9.18 23.07
C SER A 160 5.84 7.84 22.74
N GLN A 161 4.61 7.63 23.24
CA GLN A 161 3.82 6.43 22.95
C GLN A 161 3.27 6.49 21.52
N LEU A 162 2.76 7.65 21.09
CA LEU A 162 2.24 7.86 19.73
C LEU A 162 3.31 7.63 18.65
N GLN A 163 4.58 7.92 18.95
CA GLN A 163 5.69 7.56 18.06
C GLN A 163 5.73 6.06 17.76
N GLY A 164 5.30 5.19 18.67
CA GLY A 164 5.24 3.75 18.45
C GLY A 164 4.06 3.29 17.57
N TYR A 165 3.06 4.14 17.33
CA TYR A 165 1.81 3.74 16.69
C TYR A 165 1.77 4.05 15.19
N CYS A 166 0.91 3.28 14.53
CA CYS A 166 0.42 3.61 13.20
C CYS A 166 -0.62 4.71 13.32
N LEU A 167 -0.48 5.73 12.48
CA LEU A 167 -1.36 6.88 12.46
C LEU A 167 -2.12 6.86 11.14
N GLY A 168 -3.44 6.72 11.21
CA GLY A 168 -4.31 6.93 10.07
C GLY A 168 -4.20 8.38 9.59
N GLU A 169 -4.41 8.60 8.30
CA GLU A 169 -4.22 9.89 7.64
C GLU A 169 -4.96 11.05 8.32
N THR A 170 -6.22 10.83 8.70
CA THR A 170 -7.04 11.80 9.43
C THR A 170 -6.44 12.17 10.78
N PHE A 171 -6.06 11.18 11.59
CA PHE A 171 -5.47 11.40 12.90
C PHE A 171 -4.09 12.06 12.77
N ALA A 172 -3.26 11.59 11.85
CA ALA A 172 -1.94 12.16 11.59
C ALA A 172 -2.05 13.65 11.20
N THR A 173 -2.97 14.00 10.31
CA THR A 173 -3.18 15.39 9.88
C THR A 173 -3.59 16.29 11.05
N GLU A 174 -4.58 15.86 11.84
CA GLU A 174 -5.02 16.62 13.02
C GLU A 174 -3.92 16.70 14.09
N LEU A 175 -3.19 15.61 14.33
CA LEU A 175 -2.04 15.60 15.23
C LEU A 175 -0.98 16.59 14.77
N GLY A 176 -0.68 16.65 13.47
CA GLY A 176 0.25 17.62 12.89
C GLY A 176 -0.15 19.05 13.23
N TRP A 177 -1.43 19.40 13.12
CA TRP A 177 -1.94 20.72 13.52
C TRP A 177 -1.85 20.96 15.04
N LEU A 178 -2.12 19.94 15.86
CA LEU A 178 -2.05 20.03 17.32
C LEU A 178 -0.61 20.21 17.84
N LEU A 179 0.38 19.59 17.19
CA LEU A 179 1.80 19.76 17.54
C LEU A 179 2.25 21.22 17.42
N LEU A 180 1.69 21.96 16.47
CA LEU A 180 2.02 23.37 16.21
C LEU A 180 1.41 24.35 17.24
N GLN A 181 0.58 23.88 18.16
CA GLN A 181 0.00 24.71 19.22
C GLN A 181 1.04 25.04 20.29
N GLU A 182 1.06 26.29 20.79
CA GLU A 182 2.02 26.75 21.80
C GLU A 182 2.10 25.87 23.08
N PRO A 183 1.01 25.29 23.59
CA PRO A 183 1.08 24.40 24.76
C PRO A 183 1.75 23.05 24.49
N VAL A 184 2.06 22.72 23.23
CA VAL A 184 2.66 21.44 22.82
C VAL A 184 4.09 21.66 22.35
N LEU A 185 4.33 21.95 21.06
CA LEU A 185 5.66 22.31 20.54
C LEU A 185 5.71 23.74 19.98
N GLY A 186 4.56 24.32 19.61
CA GLY A 186 4.49 25.66 19.07
C GLY A 186 5.03 25.78 17.65
N LYS A 187 5.41 27.00 17.28
CA LYS A 187 5.81 27.38 15.91
C LYS A 187 7.13 26.71 15.48
N PRO A 188 7.21 26.07 14.29
CA PRO A 188 8.40 25.33 13.83
C PRO A 188 9.68 26.17 13.80
N GLU A 189 9.58 27.46 13.46
CA GLU A 189 10.71 28.40 13.38
C GLU A 189 11.41 28.63 14.72
N LEU A 190 10.75 28.26 15.82
CA LEU A 190 11.24 28.43 17.18
C LEU A 190 11.63 27.10 17.82
N TRP A 191 11.61 26.01 17.07
CA TRP A 191 11.91 24.69 17.62
C TRP A 191 13.37 24.58 18.04
N SER A 192 13.59 24.08 19.26
CA SER A 192 14.91 23.66 19.74
C SER A 192 15.22 22.22 19.36
N GLN A 193 16.48 21.80 19.54
CA GLN A 193 16.87 20.40 19.38
C GLN A 193 16.00 19.47 20.26
N ASP A 194 15.73 19.84 21.52
CA ASP A 194 14.89 19.06 22.42
C ASP A 194 13.47 18.87 21.88
N GLN A 195 12.90 19.89 21.24
CA GLN A 195 11.55 19.81 20.66
C GLN A 195 11.51 18.91 19.42
N VAL A 196 12.53 18.98 18.57
CA VAL A 196 12.69 18.03 17.44
C VAL A 196 12.82 16.60 17.97
N GLU A 197 13.64 16.40 19.00
CA GLU A 197 13.83 15.09 19.63
C GLU A 197 12.56 14.56 20.30
N GLN A 198 11.78 15.45 20.95
CA GLN A 198 10.50 15.12 21.57
C GLN A 198 9.43 14.77 20.53
N ALA A 199 9.38 15.50 19.39
CA ALA A 199 8.51 15.16 18.28
C ALA A 199 8.86 13.79 17.68
N GLY A 200 10.16 13.53 17.50
CA GLY A 200 10.65 12.31 16.88
C GLY A 200 9.97 12.08 15.53
N ARG A 201 9.54 10.84 15.24
CA ARG A 201 8.88 10.55 13.97
C ARG A 201 7.52 11.24 13.77
N LEU A 202 6.92 11.79 14.82
CA LEU A 202 5.68 12.56 14.67
C LEU A 202 5.91 13.87 13.90
N LEU A 203 7.16 14.31 13.75
CA LEU A 203 7.51 15.41 12.84
C LEU A 203 6.96 15.16 11.42
N PHE A 204 6.90 13.91 10.97
CA PHE A 204 6.36 13.56 9.66
C PHE A 204 4.83 13.65 9.56
N THR A 205 4.12 14.03 10.62
CA THR A 205 2.71 14.40 10.54
C THR A 205 2.51 15.85 10.08
N LEU A 206 3.54 16.70 10.23
CA LEU A 206 3.54 18.08 9.75
C LEU A 206 3.48 18.16 8.21
N SER A 207 3.08 19.33 7.69
CA SER A 207 3.18 19.61 6.26
C SER A 207 4.64 19.81 5.83
N THR A 208 4.91 19.69 4.53
CA THR A 208 6.24 19.94 3.95
C THR A 208 6.74 21.35 4.24
N GLU A 209 5.84 22.33 4.22
CA GLU A 209 6.12 23.74 4.49
C GLU A 209 6.52 23.92 5.96
N ALA A 210 5.75 23.33 6.89
CA ALA A 210 6.06 23.39 8.31
C ALA A 210 7.43 22.74 8.64
N ILE A 211 7.78 21.62 8.00
CA ILE A 211 9.09 20.98 8.17
C ILE A 211 10.22 21.88 7.67
N SER A 212 10.03 22.55 6.52
CA SER A 212 11.04 23.44 5.94
C SER A 212 11.36 24.68 6.78
N LEU A 213 10.48 25.02 7.72
CA LEU A 213 10.63 26.16 8.63
C LEU A 213 11.46 25.85 9.89
N ILE A 214 11.78 24.57 10.15
CA ILE A 214 12.55 24.17 11.33
C ILE A 214 14.01 24.70 11.21
N PRO A 215 14.54 25.38 12.25
CA PRO A 215 15.90 25.91 12.23
C PRO A 215 16.97 24.83 11.99
N ARG A 216 18.01 25.18 11.22
CA ARG A 216 19.14 24.27 10.95
C ARG A 216 19.89 23.91 12.23
N GLU A 217 19.93 24.82 13.19
CA GLU A 217 20.56 24.62 14.50
C GLU A 217 19.85 23.55 15.32
N ALA A 218 18.54 23.38 15.14
CA ALA A 218 17.76 22.31 15.77
C ALA A 218 17.88 20.97 15.02
N LEU A 219 18.21 21.03 13.73
CA LEU A 219 18.46 19.88 12.84
C LEU A 219 19.96 19.63 12.67
N GLY A 220 20.70 19.57 13.78
CA GLY A 220 22.11 19.18 13.75
C GLY A 220 22.31 17.79 13.13
N PRO A 221 23.51 17.47 12.60
CA PRO A 221 23.77 16.21 11.90
C PRO A 221 23.37 14.96 12.69
N GLU A 222 23.72 14.89 13.98
CA GLU A 222 23.38 13.77 14.86
C GLU A 222 21.86 13.64 15.08
N THR A 223 21.16 14.77 15.26
CA THR A 223 19.70 14.79 15.45
C THR A 223 18.98 14.31 14.20
N LEU A 224 19.45 14.78 13.03
CA LEU A 224 18.89 14.42 11.72
C LEU A 224 19.12 12.94 11.41
N GLU A 225 20.35 12.45 11.55
CA GLU A 225 20.71 11.05 11.37
C GLU A 225 19.86 10.16 12.29
N ARG A 226 19.78 10.49 13.59
CA ARG A 226 18.97 9.73 14.55
C ARG A 226 17.49 9.72 14.20
N LEU A 227 16.94 10.81 13.69
CA LEU A 227 15.53 10.90 13.29
C LEU A 227 15.23 10.02 12.08
N LEU A 228 16.08 10.10 11.05
CA LEU A 228 15.94 9.33 9.82
C LEU A 228 16.19 7.84 10.06
N GLU A 229 17.21 7.48 10.84
CA GLU A 229 17.49 6.10 11.22
C GLU A 229 16.32 5.49 12.01
N LYS A 230 15.77 6.21 13.01
CA LYS A 230 14.59 5.74 13.75
C LYS A 230 13.38 5.58 12.84
N GLN A 231 13.18 6.50 11.90
CA GLN A 231 12.09 6.40 10.93
C GLN A 231 12.28 5.20 9.99
N GLN A 232 13.49 4.97 9.49
CA GLN A 232 13.81 3.84 8.62
C GLN A 232 13.68 2.51 9.38
N SER A 233 14.21 2.42 10.59
CA SER A 233 14.08 1.25 11.46
C SER A 233 12.61 0.92 11.74
N TRP A 234 11.78 1.94 11.98
CA TRP A 234 10.35 1.76 12.14
C TRP A 234 9.70 1.27 10.85
N GLU A 235 10.00 1.87 9.69
CA GLU A 235 9.49 1.45 8.37
C GLU A 235 9.85 -0.01 8.02
N GLN A 236 11.07 -0.44 8.38
CA GLN A 236 11.56 -1.80 8.15
C GLN A 236 11.02 -2.81 9.17
N SER A 237 10.53 -2.37 10.33
CA SER A 237 9.91 -3.25 11.31
C SER A 237 8.65 -3.90 10.74
N ARG A 238 8.29 -5.08 11.24
CA ARG A 238 7.04 -5.77 10.87
C ARG A 238 5.80 -4.85 11.02
N PHE A 239 5.83 -3.96 12.00
CA PHE A 239 4.74 -3.04 12.27
C PHE A 239 4.67 -1.90 11.25
N GLY A 240 5.80 -1.27 10.91
CA GLY A 240 5.89 -0.23 9.89
C GLY A 240 5.54 -0.74 8.49
N GLN A 241 5.96 -1.95 8.12
CA GLN A 241 5.60 -2.58 6.84
C GLN A 241 4.09 -2.80 6.67
N LEU A 242 3.37 -3.05 7.77
CA LEU A 242 1.90 -3.16 7.76
C LEU A 242 1.21 -1.80 7.77
N CYS A 243 1.92 -0.76 8.20
CA CYS A 243 1.42 0.60 8.27
C CYS A 243 1.34 1.20 6.86
N ARG A 244 0.12 1.33 6.33
CA ARG A 244 -0.13 2.01 5.05
C ARG A 244 -0.10 3.53 5.26
N GLY A 245 1.05 4.07 5.61
CA GLY A 245 1.27 5.50 5.84
C GLY A 245 1.39 6.31 4.56
N PRO A 246 1.27 7.65 4.63
CA PRO A 246 1.46 8.54 3.48
C PRO A 246 2.89 8.44 2.93
N GLN A 247 3.06 8.75 1.66
CA GLN A 247 4.39 8.79 1.03
C GLN A 247 5.23 9.89 1.67
N LEU A 248 6.27 9.50 2.42
CA LEU A 248 7.10 10.43 3.20
C LEU A 248 8.23 11.08 2.41
N ALA A 249 8.41 10.73 1.14
CA ALA A 249 9.54 11.19 0.32
C ALA A 249 9.68 12.72 0.34
N ALA A 250 8.60 13.46 0.07
CA ALA A 250 8.62 14.92 0.08
C ALA A 250 8.92 15.51 1.48
N LYS A 251 8.40 14.89 2.54
CA LYS A 251 8.64 15.33 3.93
C LYS A 251 10.08 15.08 4.37
N LYS A 252 10.65 13.91 4.03
CA LYS A 252 12.06 13.59 4.26
C LYS A 252 12.98 14.53 3.47
N ALA A 253 12.63 14.84 2.22
CA ALA A 253 13.37 15.80 1.40
C ALA A 253 13.34 17.23 1.99
N ALA A 254 12.18 17.68 2.48
CA ALA A 254 12.06 18.98 3.15
C ALA A 254 12.93 19.05 4.41
N LEU A 255 13.01 17.98 5.18
CA LEU A 255 13.81 17.89 6.41
C LEU A 255 15.31 18.03 6.15
N VAL A 256 15.82 17.37 5.11
CA VAL A 256 17.26 17.37 4.78
C VAL A 256 17.67 18.54 3.87
N ALA A 257 16.72 19.38 3.44
CA ALA A 257 16.98 20.46 2.49
C ALA A 257 18.08 21.43 2.95
N GLY A 258 18.20 21.66 4.26
CA GLY A 258 19.25 22.51 4.83
C GLY A 258 20.67 21.95 4.72
N VAL A 259 20.82 20.63 4.54
CA VAL A 259 22.09 19.92 4.36
C VAL A 259 22.45 19.82 2.88
N VAL A 260 21.46 19.52 2.04
CA VAL A 260 21.71 19.18 0.63
C VAL A 260 21.75 20.41 -0.28
N ARG A 261 21.08 21.50 0.10
CA ARG A 261 21.06 22.74 -0.69
C ARG A 261 22.09 23.75 -0.17
N PRO A 262 22.67 24.57 -1.05
CA PRO A 262 23.57 25.62 -0.63
C PRO A 262 22.87 26.63 0.29
N ALA A 263 23.63 27.27 1.18
CA ALA A 263 23.09 28.27 2.11
C ALA A 263 22.62 29.55 1.41
N ALA A 264 23.14 29.83 0.20
CA ALA A 264 22.76 30.93 -0.66
C ALA A 264 22.88 30.47 -2.13
N GLU A 265 22.08 31.05 -3.03
CA GLU A 265 22.04 30.66 -4.46
C GLU A 265 23.40 30.82 -5.17
N ASP A 266 24.26 31.73 -4.70
CA ASP A 266 25.57 32.00 -5.29
C ASP A 266 26.68 31.02 -4.85
N LEU A 267 26.39 30.09 -3.93
CA LEU A 267 27.35 29.10 -3.44
C LEU A 267 27.25 27.80 -4.24
N PRO A 268 28.38 27.08 -4.44
CA PRO A 268 28.35 25.78 -5.10
C PRO A 268 27.52 24.77 -4.32
N GLU A 269 26.92 23.81 -5.04
CA GLU A 269 26.23 22.69 -4.42
C GLU A 269 27.21 21.89 -3.55
N PRO A 270 26.80 21.45 -2.35
CA PRO A 270 27.64 20.60 -1.52
C PRO A 270 27.81 19.23 -2.19
N VAL A 271 29.05 18.74 -2.24
CA VAL A 271 29.36 17.39 -2.72
C VAL A 271 29.30 16.44 -1.52
N PRO A 272 28.46 15.39 -1.53
CA PRO A 272 28.33 14.49 -0.40
C PRO A 272 29.54 13.56 -0.26
N ASN A 273 29.92 13.24 0.96
CA ASN A 273 30.67 12.03 1.30
C ASN A 273 29.72 10.93 1.79
N CYS A 274 30.24 9.74 2.11
CA CYS A 274 29.39 8.64 2.55
C CYS A 274 28.73 8.87 3.92
N ALA A 275 29.35 9.63 4.82
CA ALA A 275 28.73 10.02 6.09
C ALA A 275 27.53 10.95 5.88
N ASP A 276 27.62 11.90 4.94
CA ASP A 276 26.50 12.79 4.60
C ASP A 276 25.31 12.00 4.03
N VAL A 277 25.58 11.00 3.19
CA VAL A 277 24.54 10.11 2.62
C VAL A 277 23.91 9.24 3.70
N ARG A 278 24.69 8.74 4.68
CA ARG A 278 24.17 7.98 5.84
C ARG A 278 23.32 8.84 6.76
N GLY A 279 23.74 10.09 7.00
CA GLY A 279 22.97 11.06 7.78
C GLY A 279 21.74 11.61 7.06
N THR A 280 21.60 11.34 5.77
CA THR A 280 20.44 11.70 4.95
C THR A 280 19.87 10.44 4.27
N PHE A 281 19.89 10.38 2.94
CA PHE A 281 19.59 9.21 2.11
C PHE A 281 19.99 9.53 0.66
N PRO A 282 20.30 8.52 -0.18
CA PRO A 282 20.71 8.73 -1.57
C PRO A 282 19.80 9.66 -2.38
N ALA A 283 18.48 9.46 -2.32
CA ALA A 283 17.51 10.26 -3.07
C ALA A 283 17.39 11.73 -2.62
N ALA A 284 18.08 12.13 -1.54
CA ALA A 284 18.15 13.52 -1.11
C ALA A 284 19.05 14.36 -2.03
N TRP A 285 20.05 13.73 -2.65
CA TRP A 285 21.11 14.37 -3.42
C TRP A 285 20.79 14.41 -4.90
N SER A 286 21.12 15.52 -5.55
CA SER A 286 20.91 15.69 -6.98
C SER A 286 21.85 14.80 -7.81
N ALA A 287 21.50 14.55 -9.07
CA ALA A 287 22.34 13.81 -9.99
C ALA A 287 23.73 14.45 -10.18
N THR A 288 23.85 15.78 -10.13
CA THR A 288 25.13 16.50 -10.21
C THR A 288 25.99 16.22 -8.98
N GLN A 289 25.42 16.34 -7.78
CA GLN A 289 26.11 16.06 -6.52
C GLN A 289 26.61 14.60 -6.45
N ILE A 290 25.78 13.65 -6.87
CA ILE A 290 26.14 12.22 -6.93
C ILE A 290 27.28 11.98 -7.93
N ALA A 291 27.26 12.65 -9.09
CA ALA A 291 28.30 12.52 -10.10
C ALA A 291 29.65 13.09 -9.64
N GLU A 292 29.66 14.07 -8.74
CA GLU A 292 30.85 14.72 -8.19
C GLU A 292 31.41 14.01 -6.95
N MET A 293 30.60 13.22 -6.23
CA MET A 293 30.99 12.44 -5.05
C MET A 293 32.31 11.68 -5.23
N GLU A 294 33.20 11.63 -4.23
CA GLU A 294 34.44 10.85 -4.36
C GLU A 294 34.18 9.36 -4.58
N LEU A 295 35.04 8.69 -5.36
CA LEU A 295 34.80 7.29 -5.74
C LEU A 295 34.82 6.33 -4.54
N SER A 296 35.73 6.54 -3.60
CA SER A 296 35.81 5.75 -2.36
C SER A 296 34.56 5.93 -1.49
N ASP A 297 34.06 7.16 -1.38
CA ASP A 297 32.84 7.44 -0.62
C ASP A 297 31.63 6.76 -1.27
N PHE A 298 31.54 6.79 -2.61
CA PHE A 298 30.46 6.10 -3.31
C PHE A 298 30.53 4.58 -3.11
N GLU A 299 31.73 3.99 -3.14
CA GLU A 299 31.94 2.56 -2.88
C GLU A 299 31.47 2.18 -1.46
N ASP A 300 31.84 2.97 -0.45
CA ASP A 300 31.45 2.75 0.96
C ASP A 300 29.94 2.85 1.21
N CYS A 301 29.22 3.54 0.33
CA CYS A 301 27.78 3.77 0.41
C CYS A 301 26.97 3.08 -0.71
N LEU A 302 27.60 2.25 -1.53
CA LEU A 302 26.97 1.66 -2.73
C LEU A 302 25.66 0.93 -2.41
N THR A 303 25.62 0.18 -1.31
CA THR A 303 24.43 -0.58 -0.91
C THR A 303 23.24 0.32 -0.57
N LEU A 304 23.50 1.54 -0.08
CA LEU A 304 22.44 2.52 0.18
C LEU A 304 21.86 3.01 -1.14
N PHE A 305 22.72 3.43 -2.08
CA PHE A 305 22.30 3.83 -3.42
C PHE A 305 21.53 2.72 -4.16
N ALA A 306 22.00 1.48 -4.07
CA ALA A 306 21.36 0.33 -4.72
C ALA A 306 19.97 -0.01 -4.18
N GLY A 307 19.73 0.29 -2.90
CA GLY A 307 18.48 -0.03 -2.20
C GLY A 307 17.47 1.11 -2.10
N ASP A 308 17.83 2.35 -2.45
CA ASP A 308 16.94 3.50 -2.26
C ASP A 308 15.83 3.53 -3.35
N PRO A 309 14.54 3.36 -2.98
CA PRO A 309 13.41 3.39 -3.92
C PRO A 309 13.15 4.80 -4.49
N GLY A 310 13.61 5.85 -3.82
CA GLY A 310 13.34 7.25 -4.14
C GLY A 310 14.23 7.86 -5.22
N LEU A 311 15.31 7.18 -5.62
CA LEU A 311 16.19 7.68 -6.69
C LEU A 311 15.42 7.80 -8.02
N GLY A 312 15.46 9.00 -8.61
CA GLY A 312 14.86 9.28 -9.90
C GLY A 312 15.75 8.85 -11.08
N PRO A 313 15.28 8.98 -12.32
CA PRO A 313 16.00 8.51 -13.50
C PRO A 313 17.37 9.19 -13.72
N GLU A 314 17.50 10.46 -13.36
CA GLU A 314 18.76 11.20 -13.49
C GLU A 314 19.77 10.77 -12.41
N GLU A 315 19.31 10.62 -11.16
CA GLU A 315 20.12 10.18 -10.02
C GLU A 315 20.60 8.74 -10.22
N LEU A 316 19.73 7.85 -10.70
CA LEU A 316 20.09 6.47 -11.07
C LEU A 316 21.19 6.45 -12.13
N ARG A 317 21.10 7.33 -13.15
CA ARG A 317 22.13 7.44 -14.20
C ARG A 317 23.46 7.97 -13.65
N ALA A 318 23.43 8.96 -12.75
CA ALA A 318 24.62 9.48 -12.09
C ALA A 318 25.31 8.42 -11.22
N ALA A 319 24.55 7.74 -10.35
CA ALA A 319 25.05 6.67 -9.49
C ALA A 319 25.59 5.47 -10.29
N MET A 320 24.89 5.06 -11.36
CA MET A 320 25.40 4.03 -12.27
C MET A 320 26.67 4.50 -13.00
N GLY A 321 26.79 5.79 -13.29
CA GLY A 321 28.02 6.41 -13.79
C GLY A 321 29.21 6.20 -12.85
N LYS A 322 29.01 6.39 -11.54
CA LYS A 322 30.02 6.11 -10.50
C LYS A 322 30.38 4.63 -10.41
N ALA A 323 29.39 3.74 -10.42
CA ALA A 323 29.64 2.30 -10.42
C ALA A 323 30.48 1.84 -11.63
N LYS A 324 30.25 2.43 -12.82
CA LYS A 324 31.08 2.17 -14.01
C LYS A 324 32.51 2.70 -13.86
N GLN A 325 32.72 3.80 -13.15
CA GLN A 325 34.08 4.29 -12.84
C GLN A 325 34.82 3.33 -11.89
N LEU A 326 34.11 2.73 -10.92
CA LEU A 326 34.69 1.75 -9.98
C LEU A 326 35.04 0.42 -10.65
N TRP A 327 34.13 -0.14 -11.45
CA TRP A 327 34.23 -1.53 -11.91
C TRP A 327 34.42 -1.69 -13.43
N GLY A 328 34.45 -0.58 -14.16
CA GLY A 328 34.59 -0.58 -15.61
C GLY A 328 33.26 -0.78 -16.36
N PRO A 329 33.30 -1.23 -17.63
CA PRO A 329 32.11 -1.34 -18.46
C PRO A 329 31.20 -2.53 -18.04
N PRO A 330 29.88 -2.44 -18.30
CA PRO A 330 28.89 -3.44 -17.88
C PRO A 330 29.19 -4.88 -18.32
N ARG A 331 29.80 -5.05 -19.51
CA ARG A 331 30.22 -6.37 -20.01
C ARG A 331 31.15 -7.14 -19.06
N GLY A 332 31.92 -6.42 -18.24
CA GLY A 332 32.88 -6.99 -17.29
C GLY A 332 32.30 -7.27 -15.90
N PHE A 333 31.04 -6.91 -15.64
CA PHE A 333 30.43 -7.09 -14.33
C PHE A 333 30.25 -8.56 -14.00
N ARG A 334 30.65 -8.94 -12.79
CA ARG A 334 30.43 -10.27 -12.22
C ARG A 334 28.99 -10.39 -11.71
N PRO A 335 28.42 -11.60 -11.61
CA PRO A 335 27.09 -11.80 -11.04
C PRO A 335 26.92 -11.11 -9.68
N GLU A 336 27.91 -11.23 -8.79
CA GLU A 336 27.85 -10.61 -7.45
C GLU A 336 27.77 -9.08 -7.50
N GLN A 337 28.45 -8.46 -8.47
CA GLN A 337 28.40 -7.02 -8.68
C GLN A 337 27.04 -6.58 -9.22
N ILE A 338 26.44 -7.36 -10.13
CA ILE A 338 25.08 -7.08 -10.63
C ILE A 338 24.07 -7.16 -9.49
N LEU A 339 24.19 -8.17 -8.61
CA LEU A 339 23.36 -8.28 -7.42
C LEU A 339 23.52 -7.07 -6.48
N GLN A 340 24.76 -6.59 -6.28
CA GLN A 340 25.04 -5.43 -5.45
C GLN A 340 24.49 -4.12 -6.01
N LEU A 341 24.39 -3.98 -7.33
CA LEU A 341 23.89 -2.75 -7.97
C LEU A 341 22.38 -2.57 -7.83
N GLY A 342 21.61 -3.65 -7.69
CA GLY A 342 20.17 -3.59 -7.47
C GLY A 342 19.47 -2.62 -8.43
N ARG A 343 18.74 -1.64 -7.89
CA ARG A 343 17.98 -0.66 -8.69
C ARG A 343 18.85 0.25 -9.55
N LEU A 344 20.15 0.41 -9.25
CA LEU A 344 21.05 1.24 -10.08
C LEU A 344 21.17 0.72 -11.51
N LEU A 345 20.87 -0.58 -11.74
CA LEU A 345 20.83 -1.17 -13.08
C LEU A 345 19.79 -0.50 -14.00
N ILE A 346 18.75 0.13 -13.45
CA ILE A 346 17.80 0.95 -14.21
C ILE A 346 18.50 2.19 -14.82
N GLY A 347 19.59 2.66 -14.22
CA GLY A 347 20.42 3.74 -14.75
C GLY A 347 21.26 3.36 -15.98
N LEU A 348 21.30 2.08 -16.38
CA LEU A 348 21.96 1.65 -17.60
C LEU A 348 21.13 2.01 -18.83
N GLY A 349 21.79 2.55 -19.86
CA GLY A 349 21.16 2.72 -21.16
C GLY A 349 20.87 1.37 -21.84
N ASP A 350 19.92 1.35 -22.79
CA ASP A 350 19.50 0.11 -23.49
C ASP A 350 20.68 -0.69 -24.08
N ARG A 351 21.70 -0.02 -24.61
CA ARG A 351 22.90 -0.68 -25.17
C ARG A 351 23.78 -1.29 -24.08
N GLU A 352 23.98 -0.57 -23.00
CA GLU A 352 24.77 -1.02 -21.85
C GLU A 352 24.11 -2.22 -21.17
N LEU A 353 22.78 -2.21 -21.08
CA LEU A 353 22.00 -3.30 -20.50
C LEU A 353 22.09 -4.59 -21.36
N GLN A 354 22.21 -4.48 -22.69
CA GLN A 354 22.46 -5.63 -23.58
C GLN A 354 23.83 -6.28 -23.39
N GLU A 355 24.79 -5.56 -22.84
CA GLU A 355 26.16 -6.05 -22.61
C GLU A 355 26.28 -6.90 -21.34
N LEU A 356 25.32 -6.81 -20.42
CA LEU A 356 25.30 -7.62 -19.21
C LEU A 356 25.16 -9.11 -19.54
N ILE A 357 25.80 -9.94 -18.72
CA ILE A 357 25.68 -11.41 -18.79
C ILE A 357 24.52 -11.83 -17.88
N LEU A 358 23.42 -12.29 -18.48
CA LEU A 358 22.13 -12.55 -17.81
C LEU A 358 21.79 -14.03 -17.70
N VAL A 359 22.73 -14.93 -18.00
CA VAL A 359 22.50 -16.39 -18.00
C VAL A 359 22.38 -16.94 -16.57
N ASP A 360 22.94 -16.24 -15.59
CA ASP A 360 22.85 -16.61 -14.17
C ASP A 360 21.42 -16.40 -13.63
N TRP A 361 20.88 -17.42 -12.96
CA TRP A 361 19.53 -17.37 -12.41
C TRP A 361 19.38 -16.34 -11.29
N GLY A 362 20.40 -16.15 -10.45
CA GLY A 362 20.37 -15.15 -9.37
C GLY A 362 20.30 -13.73 -9.93
N VAL A 363 21.06 -13.47 -11.00
CA VAL A 363 20.98 -12.21 -11.75
C VAL A 363 19.59 -12.00 -12.34
N LEU A 364 19.04 -13.01 -13.03
CA LEU A 364 17.69 -12.92 -13.61
C LEU A 364 16.63 -12.64 -12.55
N SER A 365 16.65 -13.41 -11.45
CA SER A 365 15.71 -13.24 -10.34
C SER A 365 15.81 -11.86 -9.69
N THR A 366 17.01 -11.27 -9.63
CA THR A 366 17.19 -9.93 -9.06
C THR A 366 16.64 -8.87 -9.99
N LEU A 367 16.93 -8.96 -11.29
CA LEU A 367 16.34 -8.07 -12.30
C LEU A 367 14.81 -8.17 -12.34
N GLY A 368 14.28 -9.39 -12.18
CA GLY A 368 12.84 -9.65 -12.14
C GLY A 368 12.13 -9.12 -10.91
N GLN A 369 12.83 -8.86 -9.81
CA GLN A 369 12.27 -8.27 -8.59
C GLN A 369 12.29 -6.74 -8.60
N ILE A 370 13.11 -6.13 -9.45
CA ILE A 370 13.21 -4.68 -9.59
C ILE A 370 11.99 -4.15 -10.33
N ASP A 371 11.31 -3.18 -9.73
CA ASP A 371 10.25 -2.40 -10.35
C ASP A 371 10.81 -1.11 -11.00
N GLY A 372 9.98 -0.36 -11.71
CA GLY A 372 10.38 0.94 -12.27
C GLY A 372 11.17 0.90 -13.58
N TRP A 373 11.39 -0.29 -14.17
CA TRP A 373 11.94 -0.41 -15.52
C TRP A 373 11.06 0.29 -16.57
N SER A 374 11.68 0.83 -17.61
CA SER A 374 10.94 1.22 -18.82
C SER A 374 10.54 -0.01 -19.66
N SER A 375 9.50 0.13 -20.50
CA SER A 375 9.11 -0.93 -21.43
C SER A 375 10.22 -1.34 -22.41
N THR A 376 11.12 -0.41 -22.77
CA THR A 376 12.29 -0.70 -23.60
C THR A 376 13.33 -1.53 -22.86
N GLN A 377 13.62 -1.17 -21.60
CA GLN A 377 14.57 -1.90 -20.76
C GLN A 377 14.08 -3.32 -20.45
N LEU A 378 12.80 -3.49 -20.09
CA LEU A 378 12.19 -4.81 -19.88
C LEU A 378 12.42 -5.72 -21.09
N ARG A 379 12.18 -5.20 -22.31
CA ARG A 379 12.43 -5.92 -23.56
C ARG A 379 13.90 -6.27 -23.75
N VAL A 380 14.80 -5.35 -23.46
CA VAL A 380 16.25 -5.58 -23.57
C VAL A 380 16.70 -6.70 -22.63
N VAL A 381 16.25 -6.70 -21.38
CA VAL A 381 16.60 -7.70 -20.37
C VAL A 381 16.17 -9.09 -20.82
N VAL A 382 14.89 -9.27 -21.16
CA VAL A 382 14.38 -10.60 -21.52
C VAL A 382 14.94 -11.10 -22.84
N SER A 383 15.03 -10.25 -23.87
CA SER A 383 15.61 -10.66 -25.14
C SER A 383 17.09 -11.05 -25.02
N SER A 384 17.84 -10.34 -24.16
CA SER A 384 19.24 -10.67 -23.87
C SER A 384 19.36 -12.00 -23.13
N PHE A 385 18.52 -12.24 -22.12
CA PHE A 385 18.45 -13.52 -21.40
C PHE A 385 18.13 -14.69 -22.34
N LEU A 386 17.07 -14.59 -23.16
CA LEU A 386 16.68 -15.66 -24.08
C LEU A 386 17.78 -15.97 -25.10
N ARG A 387 18.39 -14.91 -25.68
CA ARG A 387 19.49 -15.04 -26.63
C ARG A 387 20.72 -15.70 -26.01
N GLN A 388 21.12 -15.28 -24.80
CA GLN A 388 22.33 -15.78 -24.15
C GLN A 388 22.15 -17.20 -23.57
N SER A 389 20.96 -17.52 -23.06
CA SER A 389 20.63 -18.86 -22.55
C SER A 389 20.35 -19.88 -23.66
N GLY A 390 20.06 -19.42 -24.88
CA GLY A 390 19.64 -20.28 -26.00
C GLY A 390 18.26 -20.91 -25.79
N ARG A 391 17.49 -20.44 -24.80
CA ARG A 391 16.15 -20.95 -24.49
C ARG A 391 15.11 -20.29 -25.38
N HIS A 392 14.17 -21.11 -25.86
CA HIS A 392 12.93 -20.62 -26.45
C HIS A 392 11.91 -20.37 -25.35
N VAL A 393 10.99 -19.42 -25.56
CA VAL A 393 9.95 -19.04 -24.57
C VAL A 393 9.08 -20.23 -24.16
N SER A 394 8.83 -21.17 -25.09
CA SER A 394 8.08 -22.40 -24.82
C SER A 394 8.78 -23.40 -23.89
N HIS A 395 10.07 -23.22 -23.60
CA HIS A 395 10.86 -24.09 -22.72
C HIS A 395 11.18 -23.41 -21.38
N LEU A 396 10.54 -22.29 -21.07
CA LEU A 396 10.62 -21.67 -19.75
C LEU A 396 9.71 -22.45 -18.79
N ASP A 397 10.32 -23.03 -17.77
CA ASP A 397 9.60 -23.66 -16.65
C ASP A 397 9.16 -22.63 -15.61
N PHE A 398 8.41 -23.08 -14.60
CA PHE A 398 7.92 -22.23 -13.52
C PHE A 398 9.03 -21.44 -12.80
N ILE A 399 10.25 -22.01 -12.69
CA ILE A 399 11.38 -21.37 -12.01
C ILE A 399 11.87 -20.16 -12.82
N HIS A 400 11.93 -20.30 -14.15
CA HIS A 400 12.31 -19.18 -15.01
C HIS A 400 11.21 -18.13 -15.09
N LEU A 401 9.93 -18.54 -15.17
CA LEU A 401 8.80 -17.61 -15.22
C LEU A 401 8.69 -16.77 -13.94
N THR A 402 8.87 -17.40 -12.78
CA THR A 402 8.90 -16.67 -11.50
C THR A 402 10.13 -15.77 -11.38
N ALA A 403 11.31 -16.22 -11.83
CA ALA A 403 12.52 -15.40 -11.84
C ALA A 403 12.43 -14.18 -12.77
N LEU A 404 11.67 -14.27 -13.87
CA LEU A 404 11.44 -13.12 -14.74
C LEU A 404 10.68 -11.99 -14.02
N GLY A 405 9.76 -12.30 -13.11
CA GLY A 405 9.02 -11.29 -12.33
C GLY A 405 8.47 -10.15 -13.20
N TYR A 406 8.81 -8.90 -12.87
CA TYR A 406 8.44 -7.71 -13.66
C TYR A 406 8.96 -7.75 -15.11
N THR A 407 10.12 -8.36 -15.35
CA THR A 407 10.72 -8.45 -16.69
C THR A 407 9.89 -9.27 -17.66
N LEU A 408 8.97 -10.12 -17.20
CA LEU A 408 8.02 -10.86 -18.05
C LEU A 408 7.29 -9.94 -19.05
N CYS A 409 6.95 -8.72 -18.63
CA CYS A 409 6.31 -7.69 -19.46
C CYS A 409 7.22 -7.12 -20.58
N GLY A 410 8.46 -7.60 -20.70
CA GLY A 410 9.34 -7.32 -21.83
C GLY A 410 9.06 -8.17 -23.08
N LEU A 411 8.38 -9.32 -22.91
CA LEU A 411 7.99 -10.21 -24.00
C LEU A 411 6.83 -9.61 -24.80
N ARG A 412 6.88 -9.72 -26.13
CA ARG A 412 5.77 -9.29 -26.98
C ARG A 412 4.58 -10.25 -26.83
N PRO A 413 3.34 -9.80 -27.12
CA PRO A 413 2.18 -10.67 -27.15
C PRO A 413 2.39 -11.96 -27.97
N GLU A 414 3.07 -11.87 -29.12
CA GLU A 414 3.34 -13.04 -29.97
C GLU A 414 4.40 -13.98 -29.40
N GLU A 415 5.22 -13.51 -28.47
CA GLU A 415 6.18 -14.34 -27.73
C GLU A 415 5.50 -14.97 -26.51
N LEU A 416 4.70 -14.20 -25.77
CA LEU A 416 3.94 -14.63 -24.60
C LEU A 416 3.03 -15.82 -24.89
N GLN A 417 2.35 -15.84 -26.05
CA GLN A 417 1.45 -16.94 -26.44
C GLN A 417 2.15 -18.32 -26.53
N HIS A 418 3.49 -18.34 -26.61
CA HIS A 418 4.25 -19.58 -26.69
C HIS A 418 4.64 -20.14 -25.32
N ILE A 419 4.39 -19.43 -24.22
CA ILE A 419 4.63 -19.94 -22.87
C ILE A 419 3.74 -21.16 -22.62
N SER A 420 4.29 -22.19 -21.98
CA SER A 420 3.50 -23.35 -21.56
C SER A 420 2.42 -22.95 -20.56
N SER A 421 1.15 -23.21 -20.90
CA SER A 421 -0.01 -22.96 -20.02
C SER A 421 0.14 -23.65 -18.65
N TRP A 422 0.73 -24.86 -18.63
CA TRP A 422 1.02 -25.59 -17.40
C TRP A 422 2.06 -24.87 -16.53
N GLU A 423 3.20 -24.49 -17.08
CA GLU A 423 4.26 -23.81 -16.32
C GLU A 423 3.79 -22.43 -15.85
N PHE A 424 3.00 -21.74 -16.67
CA PHE A 424 2.46 -20.43 -16.35
C PHE A 424 1.41 -20.50 -15.22
N SER A 425 0.54 -21.51 -15.21
CA SER A 425 -0.44 -21.66 -14.12
C SER A 425 0.22 -21.86 -12.77
N GLN A 426 1.35 -22.57 -12.70
CA GLN A 426 2.13 -22.72 -11.46
C GLN A 426 2.80 -21.42 -11.02
N ALA A 427 3.23 -20.58 -11.98
CA ALA A 427 3.86 -19.29 -11.70
C ALA A 427 2.86 -18.17 -11.38
N ALA A 428 1.57 -18.36 -11.70
CA ALA A 428 0.52 -17.34 -11.59
C ALA A 428 0.38 -16.80 -10.16
N LEU A 429 0.48 -17.66 -9.14
CA LEU A 429 0.43 -17.24 -7.73
C LEU A 429 1.49 -16.20 -7.37
N PHE A 430 2.70 -16.33 -7.92
CA PHE A 430 3.78 -15.39 -7.66
C PHE A 430 3.63 -14.13 -8.52
N LEU A 431 3.48 -14.31 -9.83
CA LEU A 431 3.41 -13.20 -10.79
C LEU A 431 2.17 -12.31 -10.56
N GLY A 432 1.05 -12.90 -10.16
CA GLY A 432 -0.19 -12.21 -9.83
C GLY A 432 -0.10 -11.32 -8.60
N THR A 433 0.94 -11.45 -7.78
CA THR A 433 1.18 -10.54 -6.62
C THR A 433 1.96 -9.29 -7.00
N LEU A 434 2.53 -9.25 -8.21
CA LEU A 434 3.31 -8.13 -8.70
C LEU A 434 2.40 -7.08 -9.37
N HIS A 435 2.73 -5.81 -9.18
CA HIS A 435 2.12 -4.71 -9.94
C HIS A 435 2.73 -4.64 -11.35
N LEU A 436 2.43 -5.65 -12.18
CA LEU A 436 2.98 -5.81 -13.52
C LEU A 436 2.67 -4.61 -14.41
N GLN A 437 3.70 -4.02 -15.02
CA GLN A 437 3.60 -2.90 -15.97
C GLN A 437 3.38 -3.40 -17.41
N CYS A 438 2.65 -4.51 -17.55
CA CYS A 438 2.31 -5.10 -18.85
C CYS A 438 1.26 -4.23 -19.56
N SER A 439 1.32 -4.17 -20.89
CA SER A 439 0.23 -3.62 -21.68
C SER A 439 -1.04 -4.47 -21.53
N GLU A 440 -2.19 -3.89 -21.87
CA GLU A 440 -3.47 -4.61 -21.86
C GLU A 440 -3.42 -5.88 -22.72
N GLU A 441 -2.87 -5.78 -23.94
CA GLU A 441 -2.69 -6.93 -24.84
C GLU A 441 -1.78 -8.02 -24.25
N GLN A 442 -0.70 -7.64 -23.55
CA GLN A 442 0.15 -8.60 -22.86
C GLN A 442 -0.62 -9.32 -21.74
N LEU A 443 -1.35 -8.56 -20.91
CA LEU A 443 -2.18 -9.13 -19.85
C LEU A 443 -3.27 -10.05 -20.41
N GLU A 444 -3.88 -9.70 -21.54
CA GLU A 444 -4.87 -10.55 -22.22
C GLU A 444 -4.29 -11.88 -22.66
N VAL A 445 -3.08 -11.89 -23.24
CA VAL A 445 -2.39 -13.14 -23.60
C VAL A 445 -2.09 -13.96 -22.34
N LEU A 446 -1.59 -13.34 -21.28
CA LEU A 446 -1.32 -14.02 -20.01
C LEU A 446 -2.59 -14.63 -19.40
N ALA A 447 -3.70 -13.87 -19.37
CA ALA A 447 -4.98 -14.38 -18.91
C ALA A 447 -5.49 -15.52 -19.81
N HIS A 448 -5.28 -15.44 -21.12
CA HIS A 448 -5.66 -16.49 -22.07
C HIS A 448 -4.89 -17.79 -21.83
N LEU A 449 -3.58 -17.72 -21.53
CA LEU A 449 -2.77 -18.91 -21.19
C LEU A 449 -3.36 -19.69 -20.00
N LEU A 450 -3.98 -19.01 -19.03
CA LEU A 450 -4.61 -19.65 -17.88
C LEU A 450 -5.91 -20.39 -18.23
N VAL A 451 -6.53 -20.06 -19.37
CA VAL A 451 -7.76 -20.70 -19.85
C VAL A 451 -7.47 -21.96 -20.68
N LEU A 452 -6.29 -22.04 -21.29
CA LEU A 452 -5.87 -23.14 -22.16
C LEU A 452 -5.70 -24.49 -21.42
N PRO A 453 -5.67 -25.62 -22.14
CA PRO A 453 -5.34 -26.91 -21.56
C PRO A 453 -3.98 -26.90 -20.84
N GLY A 454 -3.97 -27.35 -19.59
CA GLY A 454 -2.80 -27.24 -18.69
C GLY A 454 -2.90 -26.09 -17.69
N GLY A 455 -3.79 -25.13 -17.93
CA GLY A 455 -4.15 -24.08 -16.99
C GLY A 455 -5.36 -24.45 -16.14
N PHE A 456 -6.17 -23.43 -15.81
CA PHE A 456 -7.36 -23.53 -14.97
C PHE A 456 -8.66 -23.80 -15.74
N GLY A 457 -8.62 -23.81 -17.07
CA GLY A 457 -9.80 -24.02 -17.92
C GLY A 457 -10.68 -22.77 -18.04
N PRO A 458 -11.95 -22.90 -18.48
CA PRO A 458 -12.80 -21.74 -18.76
C PRO A 458 -13.14 -20.94 -17.51
N ILE A 459 -13.14 -19.61 -17.65
CA ILE A 459 -13.37 -18.62 -16.56
C ILE A 459 -14.71 -18.84 -15.85
N SER A 460 -15.74 -19.33 -16.58
CA SER A 460 -17.05 -19.66 -16.00
C SER A 460 -16.98 -20.68 -14.87
N ASN A 461 -15.93 -21.51 -14.81
CA ASN A 461 -15.75 -22.55 -13.82
C ASN A 461 -14.79 -22.12 -12.69
N TRP A 462 -14.24 -20.90 -12.75
CA TRP A 462 -13.28 -20.44 -11.76
C TRP A 462 -13.99 -20.04 -10.47
N GLY A 463 -13.55 -20.62 -9.36
CA GLY A 463 -13.91 -20.17 -8.01
C GLY A 463 -13.11 -18.94 -7.58
N PRO A 464 -13.49 -18.29 -6.46
CA PRO A 464 -12.74 -17.16 -5.91
C PRO A 464 -11.26 -17.48 -5.64
N GLU A 465 -10.94 -18.75 -5.36
CA GLU A 465 -9.58 -19.27 -5.17
C GLU A 465 -8.66 -18.89 -6.33
N ILE A 466 -9.12 -19.11 -7.56
CA ILE A 466 -8.34 -18.91 -8.78
C ILE A 466 -8.17 -17.42 -9.04
N PHE A 467 -9.22 -16.61 -8.87
CA PHE A 467 -9.11 -15.15 -8.99
C PHE A 467 -8.13 -14.55 -7.96
N THR A 468 -8.08 -15.12 -6.75
CA THR A 468 -7.11 -14.70 -5.74
C THR A 468 -5.69 -15.11 -6.14
N GLU A 469 -5.52 -16.30 -6.70
CA GLU A 469 -4.23 -16.84 -7.14
C GLU A 469 -3.62 -16.05 -8.30
N ILE A 470 -4.40 -15.77 -9.35
CA ILE A 470 -3.91 -15.07 -10.54
C ILE A 470 -3.68 -13.57 -10.29
N GLY A 471 -4.27 -13.02 -9.25
CA GLY A 471 -4.09 -11.63 -8.81
C GLY A 471 -4.18 -10.62 -9.96
N THR A 472 -3.13 -9.82 -10.16
CA THR A 472 -3.07 -8.74 -11.17
C THR A 472 -3.25 -9.21 -12.61
N ILE A 473 -2.99 -10.49 -12.91
CA ILE A 473 -3.24 -11.06 -14.24
C ILE A 473 -4.74 -11.01 -14.58
N ALA A 474 -5.63 -10.97 -13.58
CA ALA A 474 -7.07 -10.83 -13.79
C ALA A 474 -7.47 -9.56 -14.57
N ALA A 475 -6.63 -8.51 -14.57
CA ALA A 475 -6.90 -7.31 -15.38
C ALA A 475 -6.84 -7.58 -16.89
N GLY A 476 -6.18 -8.66 -17.32
CA GLY A 476 -6.17 -9.16 -18.69
C GLY A 476 -7.40 -9.97 -19.08
N ILE A 477 -8.35 -10.23 -18.17
CA ILE A 477 -9.55 -10.97 -18.54
C ILE A 477 -10.39 -10.13 -19.53
N PRO A 478 -10.91 -10.72 -20.62
CA PRO A 478 -11.72 -10.00 -21.59
C PRO A 478 -12.97 -9.36 -20.96
N ASP A 479 -13.38 -8.20 -21.48
CA ASP A 479 -14.49 -7.38 -20.94
C ASP A 479 -15.79 -8.15 -20.75
N LEU A 480 -16.13 -9.02 -21.71
CA LEU A 480 -17.34 -9.84 -21.65
C LEU A 480 -17.28 -10.83 -20.49
N ALA A 481 -16.11 -11.40 -20.21
CA ALA A 481 -15.92 -12.34 -19.12
C ALA A 481 -15.89 -11.63 -17.76
N LEU A 482 -15.25 -10.45 -17.66
CA LEU A 482 -15.30 -9.62 -16.44
C LEU A 482 -16.73 -9.17 -16.13
N SER A 483 -17.47 -8.69 -17.14
CA SER A 483 -18.87 -8.27 -17.00
C SER A 483 -19.79 -9.41 -16.55
N ALA A 484 -19.46 -10.66 -16.89
CA ALA A 484 -20.25 -11.84 -16.55
C ALA A 484 -19.92 -12.43 -15.17
N LEU A 485 -18.94 -11.89 -14.45
CA LEU A 485 -18.54 -12.44 -13.16
C LEU A 485 -19.67 -12.38 -12.12
N LEU A 486 -19.83 -13.49 -11.41
CA LEU A 486 -20.75 -13.60 -10.29
C LEU A 486 -20.15 -12.97 -9.03
N ARG A 487 -21.00 -12.64 -8.05
CA ARG A 487 -20.60 -12.05 -6.77
C ARG A 487 -19.40 -12.78 -6.12
N GLY A 488 -19.46 -14.10 -6.03
CA GLY A 488 -18.39 -14.89 -5.41
C GLY A 488 -17.05 -14.76 -6.13
N GLN A 489 -17.08 -14.69 -7.47
CA GLN A 489 -15.89 -14.52 -8.31
C GLN A 489 -15.31 -13.11 -8.18
N ILE A 490 -16.18 -12.09 -8.18
CA ILE A 490 -15.78 -10.69 -7.94
C ILE A 490 -15.08 -10.56 -6.59
N GLN A 491 -15.62 -11.19 -5.54
CA GLN A 491 -14.98 -11.19 -4.21
C GLN A 491 -13.65 -11.97 -4.15
N GLY A 492 -13.34 -12.76 -5.17
CA GLY A 492 -12.06 -13.43 -5.34
C GLY A 492 -10.97 -12.55 -5.95
N LEU A 493 -11.33 -11.46 -6.64
CA LEU A 493 -10.35 -10.51 -7.21
C LEU A 493 -9.50 -9.89 -6.09
N THR A 494 -8.18 -9.84 -6.22
CA THR A 494 -7.38 -9.21 -5.16
C THR A 494 -7.56 -7.69 -5.18
N PRO A 495 -7.37 -6.98 -4.06
CA PRO A 495 -7.38 -5.51 -4.06
C PRO A 495 -6.36 -4.92 -5.06
N LEU A 496 -5.20 -5.54 -5.19
CA LEU A 496 -4.21 -5.14 -6.20
C LEU A 496 -4.73 -5.39 -7.62
N ALA A 497 -5.41 -6.50 -7.89
CA ALA A 497 -6.05 -6.73 -9.18
C ALA A 497 -7.08 -5.65 -9.52
N ILE A 498 -7.89 -5.22 -8.53
CA ILE A 498 -8.84 -4.12 -8.69
C ILE A 498 -8.11 -2.83 -9.07
N SER A 499 -7.02 -2.47 -8.38
CA SER A 499 -6.31 -1.20 -8.63
C SER A 499 -5.61 -1.13 -10.00
N VAL A 500 -5.28 -2.28 -10.60
CA VAL A 500 -4.54 -2.32 -11.88
C VAL A 500 -5.44 -2.45 -13.11
N ILE A 501 -6.76 -2.65 -12.94
CA ILE A 501 -7.69 -2.65 -14.08
C ILE A 501 -7.74 -1.21 -14.66
N PRO A 502 -7.48 -1.00 -15.96
CA PRO A 502 -7.49 0.34 -16.54
C PRO A 502 -8.82 1.07 -16.33
N PRO A 503 -8.84 2.39 -16.02
CA PRO A 503 -10.09 3.14 -15.79
C PRO A 503 -11.14 3.01 -16.90
N PRO A 504 -10.80 3.06 -18.21
CA PRO A 504 -11.77 2.89 -19.28
C PRO A 504 -12.43 1.51 -19.30
N LYS A 505 -11.68 0.46 -18.94
CA LYS A 505 -12.19 -0.90 -18.81
C LYS A 505 -13.03 -1.06 -17.55
N PHE A 506 -12.53 -0.56 -16.42
CA PHE A 506 -13.17 -0.66 -15.10
C PHE A 506 -14.61 -0.13 -15.09
N VAL A 507 -14.85 1.02 -15.73
CA VAL A 507 -16.18 1.64 -15.81
C VAL A 507 -17.16 0.81 -16.65
N VAL A 508 -16.68 0.11 -17.69
CA VAL A 508 -17.52 -0.68 -18.60
C VAL A 508 -17.85 -2.04 -18.02
N VAL A 509 -16.88 -2.70 -17.39
CA VAL A 509 -17.01 -4.11 -16.99
C VAL A 509 -17.73 -4.31 -15.65
N PHE A 510 -17.86 -3.28 -14.82
CA PHE A 510 -18.54 -3.39 -13.53
C PHE A 510 -19.80 -2.52 -13.44
N SER A 511 -20.95 -3.19 -13.35
CA SER A 511 -22.21 -2.54 -13.03
C SER A 511 -22.26 -2.03 -11.58
N PRO A 512 -23.14 -1.08 -11.22
CA PRO A 512 -23.35 -0.68 -9.82
C PRO A 512 -23.67 -1.86 -8.88
N THR A 513 -24.36 -2.88 -9.37
CA THR A 513 -24.67 -4.09 -8.58
C THR A 513 -23.42 -4.93 -8.30
N GLN A 514 -22.48 -4.99 -9.25
CA GLN A 514 -21.21 -5.69 -9.06
C GLN A 514 -20.26 -4.88 -8.16
N LEU A 515 -20.18 -3.56 -8.35
CA LEU A 515 -19.36 -2.68 -7.50
C LEU A 515 -19.80 -2.68 -6.04
N SER A 516 -21.11 -2.71 -5.78
CA SER A 516 -21.65 -2.84 -4.42
C SER A 516 -21.43 -4.23 -3.79
N SER A 517 -20.98 -5.20 -4.59
CA SER A 517 -20.66 -6.55 -4.12
C SER A 517 -19.18 -6.76 -3.79
N LEU A 518 -18.34 -5.76 -4.07
CA LEU A 518 -16.94 -5.72 -3.65
C LEU A 518 -16.84 -5.85 -2.13
N THR A 519 -15.78 -6.50 -1.67
CA THR A 519 -15.36 -6.44 -0.27
C THR A 519 -14.85 -5.03 0.06
N SER A 520 -14.90 -4.62 1.34
CA SER A 520 -14.35 -3.31 1.76
C SER A 520 -12.90 -3.13 1.32
N ALA A 521 -12.07 -4.18 1.40
CA ALA A 521 -10.68 -4.13 1.00
C ALA A 521 -10.50 -3.84 -0.51
N GLN A 522 -11.33 -4.43 -1.37
CA GLN A 522 -11.35 -4.17 -2.80
C GLN A 522 -11.90 -2.78 -3.13
N ALA A 523 -12.94 -2.35 -2.42
CA ALA A 523 -13.54 -1.04 -2.63
C ALA A 523 -12.61 0.10 -2.20
N MET A 524 -11.77 -0.12 -1.18
CA MET A 524 -10.71 0.80 -0.77
C MET A 524 -9.49 0.81 -1.71
N SER A 525 -9.33 -0.19 -2.58
CA SER A 525 -8.26 -0.22 -3.60
C SER A 525 -8.70 0.34 -4.95
N VAL A 526 -9.96 0.78 -5.10
CA VAL A 526 -10.39 1.52 -6.28
C VAL A 526 -9.60 2.84 -6.33
N THR A 527 -8.88 3.06 -7.42
CA THR A 527 -7.97 4.20 -7.53
C THR A 527 -8.73 5.52 -7.75
N PRO A 528 -8.12 6.68 -7.42
CA PRO A 528 -8.71 7.98 -7.74
C PRO A 528 -9.02 8.13 -9.24
N GLU A 529 -8.15 7.62 -10.11
CA GLU A 529 -8.32 7.63 -11.55
C GLU A 529 -9.52 6.78 -11.97
N GLN A 530 -9.68 5.57 -11.43
CA GLN A 530 -10.87 4.75 -11.67
C GLN A 530 -12.14 5.46 -11.20
N MET A 531 -12.12 6.02 -9.98
CA MET A 531 -13.26 6.72 -9.37
C MET A 531 -13.72 7.92 -10.21
N ALA A 532 -12.79 8.65 -10.82
CA ALA A 532 -13.08 9.80 -11.68
C ALA A 532 -13.85 9.40 -12.95
N PHE A 533 -13.63 8.19 -13.48
CA PHE A 533 -14.32 7.68 -14.67
C PHE A 533 -15.71 7.12 -14.39
N LEU A 534 -16.02 6.77 -13.13
CA LEU A 534 -17.30 6.14 -12.76
C LEU A 534 -18.50 7.10 -12.85
N SER A 535 -19.67 6.54 -13.18
CA SER A 535 -20.96 7.23 -13.07
C SER A 535 -21.32 7.51 -11.59
N PRO A 536 -22.21 8.47 -11.30
CA PRO A 536 -22.66 8.72 -9.92
C PRO A 536 -23.17 7.47 -9.19
N GLU A 537 -23.91 6.61 -9.88
CA GLU A 537 -24.44 5.35 -9.31
C GLU A 537 -23.32 4.35 -9.01
N GLN A 538 -22.32 4.26 -9.88
CA GLN A 538 -21.15 3.41 -9.67
C GLN A 538 -20.31 3.91 -8.50
N ARG A 539 -20.07 5.22 -8.38
CA ARG A 539 -19.35 5.80 -7.23
C ARG A 539 -20.08 5.52 -5.92
N GLN A 540 -21.40 5.69 -5.90
CA GLN A 540 -22.21 5.38 -4.73
C GLN A 540 -22.14 3.89 -4.36
N ALA A 541 -22.11 3.00 -5.35
CA ALA A 541 -21.97 1.57 -5.11
C ALA A 541 -20.60 1.22 -4.50
N VAL A 542 -19.52 1.84 -4.97
CA VAL A 542 -18.19 1.69 -4.36
C VAL A 542 -18.19 2.22 -2.92
N ALA A 543 -18.76 3.40 -2.67
CA ALA A 543 -18.86 3.97 -1.33
C ALA A 543 -19.62 3.04 -0.36
N TRP A 544 -20.71 2.41 -0.82
CA TRP A 544 -21.40 1.39 -0.01
C TRP A 544 -20.52 0.17 0.28
N ALA A 545 -19.77 -0.33 -0.71
CA ALA A 545 -18.87 -1.45 -0.49
C ALA A 545 -17.73 -1.10 0.48
N GLN A 546 -17.19 0.13 0.43
CA GLN A 546 -16.18 0.64 1.37
C GLN A 546 -16.68 0.57 2.82
N HIS A 547 -17.95 0.94 3.06
CA HIS A 547 -18.62 0.93 4.36
C HIS A 547 -19.34 -0.39 4.70
N GLU A 548 -19.16 -1.43 3.88
CA GLU A 548 -19.80 -2.75 4.03
C GLU A 548 -21.34 -2.73 4.05
N GLY A 549 -21.92 -1.78 3.31
CA GLY A 549 -23.34 -1.70 3.01
C GLY A 549 -23.82 -0.25 2.89
N LYS A 550 -25.14 -0.05 2.81
CA LYS A 550 -25.71 1.29 2.69
C LYS A 550 -25.52 2.06 4.01
N GLU A 551 -24.93 3.26 3.93
CA GLU A 551 -24.83 4.18 5.07
C GLU A 551 -26.22 4.47 5.66
N SER A 552 -26.33 4.44 6.98
CA SER A 552 -27.53 4.93 7.66
C SER A 552 -27.57 6.47 7.60
N PRO A 553 -28.76 7.12 7.67
CA PRO A 553 -28.86 8.59 7.64
C PRO A 553 -28.04 9.31 8.71
N GLU A 554 -27.76 8.65 9.85
CA GLU A 554 -26.91 9.18 10.93
C GLU A 554 -25.41 9.16 10.59
N GLN A 555 -24.97 8.23 9.72
CA GLN A 555 -23.62 8.20 9.18
C GLN A 555 -23.41 9.29 8.13
N GLN A 556 -24.43 9.59 7.31
CA GLN A 556 -24.39 10.66 6.30
C GLN A 556 -24.03 12.05 6.90
N GLY A 557 -24.48 12.33 8.12
CA GLY A 557 -24.14 13.57 8.85
C GLY A 557 -22.72 13.61 9.43
N ARG A 558 -22.05 12.45 9.53
CA ARG A 558 -20.62 12.32 9.82
C ARG A 558 -19.80 12.36 8.52
N SER A 559 -20.29 11.73 7.44
CA SER A 559 -19.68 11.69 6.09
C SER A 559 -19.53 13.08 5.45
N THR A 560 -20.35 14.06 5.82
CA THR A 560 -20.18 15.46 5.38
C THR A 560 -18.89 16.13 5.90
N ALA A 561 -18.27 15.60 6.96
CA ALA A 561 -16.92 15.99 7.39
C ALA A 561 -15.80 15.26 6.61
N TRP A 562 -16.13 14.15 5.94
CA TRP A 562 -15.23 13.41 5.03
C TRP A 562 -15.31 13.92 3.58
N GLY A 563 -16.31 14.75 3.26
CA GLY A 563 -16.58 15.31 1.92
C GLY A 563 -15.76 16.54 1.53
N LEU A 564 -14.68 16.86 2.24
CA LEU A 564 -13.75 17.95 1.91
C LEU A 564 -12.32 17.45 1.65
N TRP A 565 -12.16 16.22 1.18
CA TRP A 565 -10.97 15.83 0.43
C TRP A 565 -11.13 16.35 -1.00
N ASP A 566 -10.69 17.59 -1.19
CA ASP A 566 -10.18 18.17 -2.42
C ASP A 566 -10.78 17.62 -3.73
N TRP A 567 -12.04 17.96 -3.99
CA TRP A 567 -12.54 18.05 -5.37
C TRP A 567 -12.16 19.41 -5.97
N SER A 568 -10.91 19.86 -5.76
CA SER A 568 -10.33 20.86 -6.64
C SER A 568 -10.14 20.20 -7.99
N GLN A 569 -11.07 20.46 -8.91
CA GLN A 569 -10.71 20.38 -10.32
C GLN A 569 -9.47 21.26 -10.52
N PRO A 570 -8.41 20.81 -11.20
CA PRO A 570 -7.48 21.78 -11.77
C PRO A 570 -8.33 22.66 -12.69
N SER A 571 -8.53 23.91 -12.30
CA SER A 571 -9.28 24.88 -13.06
C SER A 571 -8.54 25.14 -14.37
N TRP A 572 -8.86 24.35 -15.40
CA TRP A 572 -8.57 24.71 -16.78
C TRP A 572 -9.50 25.86 -17.17
N SER A 573 -9.14 27.06 -16.75
CA SER A 573 -9.74 28.30 -17.25
C SER A 573 -8.68 29.13 -17.97
N LEU A 574 -8.77 29.07 -19.30
CA LEU A 574 -8.46 30.14 -20.26
C LEU A 574 -6.97 30.47 -20.52
N VAL A 575 -6.32 29.64 -21.33
CA VAL A 575 -5.31 30.13 -22.29
C VAL A 575 -5.86 29.98 -23.69
N LEU A 576 -6.75 30.91 -24.07
CA LEU A 576 -7.11 31.19 -25.46
C LEU A 576 -7.61 32.64 -25.50
N THR A 577 -6.73 33.54 -25.97
CA THR A 577 -6.96 34.78 -26.76
C THR A 577 -6.05 35.94 -26.33
N ILE A 578 -4.77 35.90 -26.73
CA ILE A 578 -4.06 37.11 -27.19
C ILE A 578 -3.21 36.72 -28.41
N SER A 579 -3.90 36.63 -29.53
CA SER A 579 -3.32 36.79 -30.87
C SER A 579 -4.37 37.58 -31.62
N PHE A 580 -3.95 38.65 -32.30
CA PHE A 580 -4.76 39.73 -32.90
C PHE A 580 -4.99 40.97 -32.04
N LEU A 581 -3.92 41.75 -31.86
CA LEU A 581 -3.96 43.20 -32.04
C LEU A 581 -2.56 43.70 -32.39
N ASP A 582 -2.13 43.32 -33.59
CA ASP A 582 -1.05 44.00 -34.31
C ASP A 582 -1.63 44.41 -35.68
N HIS A 583 -2.54 45.38 -35.62
CA HIS A 583 -2.88 46.27 -36.73
C HIS A 583 -3.79 47.40 -36.20
N LEU A 584 -3.25 48.60 -36.31
CA LEU A 584 -3.88 49.94 -36.22
C LEU A 584 -3.67 50.71 -34.92
N LEU A 585 -2.76 51.69 -35.08
CA LEU A 585 -2.50 52.95 -34.36
C LEU A 585 -1.48 52.90 -33.22
#